data_AF-A0A6I2KTS2-F1
#
_entry.id   AF-A0A6I2KTS2-F1
#
_cell.length_a   1.000
_cell.length_b   1.000
_cell.length_c   1.000
_cell.angle_alpha   90.00
_cell.angle_beta   90.00
_cell.angle_gamma   90.00
#
_symmetry.space_group_name_H-M   'P 1'
#
loop_
_entity.id
_entity.type
_entity.pdbx_description
1 polymer ?
#
loop_
_entity_poly.entity_id
_entity_poly.type
_entity_poly.pdbx_seq_one_letter_code
_entity_poly.pdbx_strand_id
1 'polypeptide(L)'
;MRLLKYVALAAIMAPLLAVASASEIHTITRNGTKFRHFEVALSSENTLLPNALEIRRERLDENSKNFNYGQFEVFIPARDLDIGLGCKSNYIVRMPMTIEKEKTADIKAKQAVFFAIKKAVETKTGSVRVVLEITYDKGCNLFFRDGPGSRYIDYVGPIKQKR
;
A
#
# COMPACT_ATOMS: atom_id res chain seq x y z
N MET A 1 -19.78 54.26 -38.33
CA MET A 1 -20.44 53.58 -37.20
C MET A 1 -20.35 52.07 -37.39
N ARG A 2 -19.36 51.39 -36.78
CA ARG A 2 -19.37 49.91 -36.62
C ARG A 2 -18.69 49.58 -35.30
N LEU A 3 -19.50 49.19 -34.31
CA LEU A 3 -19.04 48.64 -33.03
C LEU A 3 -18.55 47.21 -33.26
N LEU A 4 -17.28 46.91 -32.97
CA LEU A 4 -16.85 45.54 -32.69
C LEU A 4 -17.06 45.25 -31.20
N LYS A 5 -18.01 44.36 -30.91
CA LYS A 5 -18.19 43.76 -29.60
C LYS A 5 -17.22 42.58 -29.48
N TYR A 6 -16.23 42.68 -28.58
CA TYR A 6 -15.46 41.52 -28.15
C TYR A 6 -16.25 40.80 -27.05
N VAL A 7 -16.73 39.59 -27.36
CA VAL A 7 -17.30 38.67 -26.38
C VAL A 7 -16.13 37.87 -25.80
N ALA A 8 -15.82 38.11 -24.52
CA ALA A 8 -14.86 37.30 -23.78
C ALA A 8 -15.50 35.94 -23.46
N LEU A 9 -14.95 34.88 -24.04
CA LEU A 9 -15.34 33.50 -23.74
C LEU A 9 -14.57 33.04 -22.50
N ALA A 10 -15.18 33.15 -21.33
CA ALA A 10 -14.64 32.56 -20.10
C ALA A 10 -14.85 31.04 -20.15
N ALA A 11 -13.79 30.28 -20.46
CA ALA A 11 -13.80 28.84 -20.32
C ALA A 11 -13.77 28.49 -18.83
N ILE A 12 -14.92 28.13 -18.27
CA ILE A 12 -15.03 27.53 -16.94
C ILE A 12 -14.43 26.12 -17.06
N MET A 13 -13.16 25.98 -16.70
CA MET A 13 -12.56 24.66 -16.45
C MET A 13 -13.23 24.08 -15.22
N ALA A 14 -14.24 23.23 -15.43
CA ALA A 14 -14.76 22.37 -14.38
C ALA A 14 -13.66 21.36 -14.02
N PRO A 15 -13.31 21.18 -12.73
CA PRO A 15 -12.37 20.15 -12.32
C PRO A 15 -12.99 18.78 -12.62
N LEU A 16 -12.32 18.00 -13.46
CA LEU A 16 -12.64 16.59 -13.67
C LEU A 16 -12.34 15.88 -12.34
N LEU A 17 -13.37 15.63 -11.55
CA LEU A 17 -13.27 14.75 -10.39
C LEU A 17 -13.03 13.33 -10.89
N ALA A 18 -11.76 12.92 -10.92
CA ALA A 18 -11.40 11.54 -11.17
C ALA A 18 -11.93 10.69 -10.02
N VAL A 19 -13.07 10.03 -10.24
CA VAL A 19 -13.59 9.03 -9.32
C VAL A 19 -12.59 7.87 -9.32
N ALA A 20 -11.95 7.63 -8.17
CA ALA A 20 -11.02 6.52 -8.02
C ALA A 20 -11.76 5.21 -8.38
N SER A 21 -11.30 4.54 -9.44
CA SER A 21 -11.86 3.25 -9.85
C SER A 21 -11.62 2.21 -8.75
N ALA A 22 -12.62 1.36 -8.49
CA ALA A 22 -12.49 0.24 -7.56
C ALA A 22 -11.23 -0.59 -7.89
N SER A 23 -10.46 -0.98 -6.86
CA SER A 23 -9.24 -1.77 -7.06
C SER A 23 -9.59 -3.13 -7.66
N GLU A 24 -9.01 -3.47 -8.81
CA GLU A 24 -9.22 -4.78 -9.45
C GLU A 24 -8.51 -5.87 -8.62
N ILE A 25 -9.29 -6.85 -8.13
CA ILE A 25 -8.75 -7.98 -7.37
C ILE A 25 -8.54 -9.15 -8.32
N HIS A 26 -7.29 -9.52 -8.52
CA HIS A 26 -6.88 -10.68 -9.29
C HIS A 26 -6.78 -11.92 -8.39
N THR A 27 -7.22 -13.08 -8.90
CA THR A 27 -7.13 -14.37 -8.19
C THR A 27 -6.22 -15.33 -8.93
N ILE A 28 -5.17 -15.82 -8.28
CA ILE A 28 -4.27 -16.86 -8.79
C ILE A 28 -4.49 -18.14 -8.00
N THR A 29 -4.44 -19.29 -8.66
CA THR A 29 -4.45 -20.61 -7.99
C THR A 29 -3.07 -21.26 -8.09
N ARG A 30 -2.48 -21.66 -6.94
CA ARG A 30 -1.26 -22.47 -6.88
C ARG A 30 -1.48 -23.64 -5.92
N ASN A 31 -1.20 -24.86 -6.38
CA ASN A 31 -1.34 -26.10 -5.59
C ASN A 31 -2.71 -26.24 -4.91
N GLY A 32 -3.80 -25.84 -5.58
CA GLY A 32 -5.16 -25.86 -5.04
C GLY A 32 -5.52 -24.70 -4.11
N THR A 33 -4.55 -23.89 -3.70
CA THR A 33 -4.76 -22.69 -2.88
C THR A 33 -5.02 -21.47 -3.78
N LYS A 34 -6.08 -20.71 -3.47
CA LYS A 34 -6.41 -19.45 -4.14
C LYS A 34 -5.77 -18.27 -3.40
N PHE A 35 -5.14 -17.39 -4.15
CA PHE A 35 -4.50 -16.16 -3.69
C PHE A 35 -5.15 -14.97 -4.35
N ARG A 36 -5.64 -14.02 -3.55
CA ARG A 36 -6.28 -12.80 -4.02
C ARG A 36 -5.31 -11.64 -3.84
N HIS A 37 -5.04 -10.88 -4.89
CA HIS A 37 -4.15 -9.74 -4.83
C HIS A 37 -4.69 -8.57 -5.65
N PHE A 38 -4.21 -7.37 -5.36
CA PHE A 38 -4.53 -6.16 -6.13
C PHE A 38 -3.32 -5.23 -6.11
N GLU A 39 -3.28 -4.36 -7.11
CA GLU A 39 -2.26 -3.32 -7.22
C GLU A 39 -2.75 -2.01 -6.60
N VAL A 40 -1.85 -1.32 -5.90
CA VAL A 40 -2.12 0.02 -5.36
C VAL A 40 -0.88 0.90 -5.44
N ALA A 41 -1.09 2.18 -5.71
CA ALA A 41 -0.04 3.19 -5.65
C ALA A 41 -0.11 3.90 -4.29
N LEU A 42 0.88 3.63 -3.43
CA LEU A 42 0.99 4.24 -2.11
C LEU A 42 1.58 5.65 -2.22
N SER A 43 0.89 6.64 -1.69
CA SER A 43 1.28 8.06 -1.71
C SER A 43 0.93 8.73 -0.39
N SER A 44 1.26 10.03 -0.25
CA SER A 44 0.85 10.83 0.91
C SER A 44 -0.66 10.97 1.08
N GLU A 45 -1.46 10.68 0.07
CA GLU A 45 -2.92 10.87 0.09
C GLU A 45 -3.66 9.66 0.69
N ASN A 46 -3.08 8.46 0.58
CA ASN A 46 -3.75 7.21 0.95
C ASN A 46 -2.91 6.32 1.90
N THR A 47 -1.77 6.81 2.39
CA THR A 47 -0.86 6.03 3.22
C THR A 47 -0.46 6.79 4.48
N LEU A 48 -0.58 6.14 5.63
CA LEU A 48 -0.08 6.60 6.91
C LEU A 48 1.15 5.77 7.32
N LEU A 49 2.17 6.44 7.82
CA LEU A 49 3.37 5.81 8.37
C LEU A 49 3.13 5.33 9.81
N PRO A 50 3.92 4.37 10.33
CA PRO A 50 3.74 3.84 11.69
C PRO A 50 3.88 4.85 12.82
N ASN A 51 4.51 5.99 12.56
CA ASN A 51 4.68 7.08 13.51
C ASN A 51 3.56 8.14 13.47
N ALA A 52 2.56 7.98 12.59
CA ALA A 52 1.43 8.89 12.52
C ALA A 52 0.60 8.83 13.82
N LEU A 53 0.13 9.99 14.29
CA LEU A 53 -0.54 10.14 15.60
C LEU A 53 -1.82 9.31 15.73
N GLU A 54 -2.45 9.01 14.60
CA GLU A 54 -3.66 8.20 14.47
C GLU A 54 -3.39 6.71 14.71
N ILE A 55 -2.13 6.28 14.63
CA ILE A 55 -1.72 4.88 14.72
C ILE A 55 -1.34 4.54 16.17
N ARG A 56 -2.31 4.01 16.92
CA ARG A 56 -2.13 3.58 18.33
C ARG A 56 -1.66 2.13 18.44
N ARG A 57 -0.45 1.83 17.95
CA ARG A 57 0.15 0.49 18.02
C ARG A 57 1.67 0.55 18.07
N GLU A 58 2.30 -0.59 18.34
CA GLU A 58 3.75 -0.73 18.30
C GLU A 58 4.29 -0.30 16.93
N ARG A 59 5.36 0.50 16.95
CA ARG A 59 5.99 1.03 15.74
C ARG A 59 6.79 -0.06 15.07
N LEU A 60 6.31 -0.52 13.91
CA LEU A 60 7.07 -1.34 12.98
C LEU A 60 7.58 -0.47 11.83
N ASP A 61 8.54 0.39 12.16
CA ASP A 61 9.24 1.31 11.26
C ASP A 61 10.76 1.07 11.30
N GLU A 62 11.54 1.96 10.68
CA GLU A 62 13.00 1.86 10.60
C GLU A 62 13.74 1.83 11.95
N ASN A 63 13.08 2.25 13.04
CA ASN A 63 13.65 2.24 14.38
C ASN A 63 13.31 0.96 15.15
N SER A 64 12.45 0.10 14.59
CA SER A 64 12.06 -1.16 15.22
C SER A 64 13.17 -2.21 15.08
N LYS A 65 13.34 -3.07 16.09
CA LYS A 65 14.30 -4.19 16.01
C LYS A 65 14.00 -5.14 14.85
N ASN A 66 12.71 -5.26 14.50
CA ASN A 66 12.25 -6.16 13.45
C ASN A 66 12.57 -5.64 12.05
N PHE A 67 12.83 -4.34 11.90
CA PHE A 67 13.28 -3.74 10.65
C PHE A 67 14.63 -4.29 10.18
N ASN A 68 15.48 -4.74 11.12
CA ASN A 68 16.72 -5.45 10.80
C ASN A 68 16.49 -6.79 10.07
N TYR A 69 15.25 -7.28 10.07
CA TYR A 69 14.80 -8.47 9.33
C TYR A 69 13.88 -8.09 8.16
N GLY A 70 13.83 -6.80 7.79
CA GLY A 70 12.99 -6.29 6.71
C GLY A 70 11.50 -6.22 7.04
N GLN A 71 11.10 -6.41 8.30
CA GLN A 71 9.70 -6.28 8.71
C GLN A 71 9.35 -4.81 8.94
N PHE A 72 8.22 -4.38 8.39
CA PHE A 72 7.63 -3.08 8.66
C PHE A 72 6.11 -3.13 8.43
N GLU A 73 5.42 -2.08 8.86
CA GLU A 73 4.01 -1.85 8.55
C GLU A 73 3.82 -0.47 7.92
N VAL A 74 2.77 -0.34 7.12
CA VAL A 74 2.17 0.95 6.76
C VAL A 74 0.65 0.80 6.80
N PHE A 75 -0.08 1.90 6.75
CA PHE A 75 -1.53 1.86 6.92
C PHE A 75 -2.23 2.58 5.77
N ILE A 76 -3.30 1.98 5.27
CA ILE A 76 -4.17 2.60 4.26
C ILE A 76 -5.51 2.86 4.95
N PRO A 77 -6.00 4.11 5.01
CA PRO A 77 -7.34 4.36 5.53
C PRO A 77 -8.38 3.57 4.77
N ALA A 78 -9.31 2.94 5.47
CA ALA A 78 -10.30 2.04 4.85
C ALA A 78 -11.18 2.76 3.82
N ARG A 79 -11.40 4.06 4.02
CA ARG A 79 -12.12 4.92 3.06
C ARG A 79 -11.42 5.09 1.71
N ASP A 80 -10.10 4.88 1.67
CA ASP A 80 -9.27 5.04 0.47
C ASP A 80 -9.10 3.72 -0.28
N LEU A 81 -9.69 2.63 0.23
CA LEU A 81 -9.55 1.29 -0.31
C LEU A 81 -10.84 0.47 -0.19
N ASP A 82 -11.65 0.46 -1.26
CA ASP A 82 -12.87 -0.33 -1.34
C ASP A 82 -12.62 -1.75 -1.87
N ILE A 83 -12.15 -2.64 -0.98
CA ILE A 83 -11.86 -4.05 -1.29
C ILE A 83 -12.77 -5.04 -0.54
N GLY A 84 -13.87 -4.55 0.06
CA GLY A 84 -14.93 -5.39 0.61
C GLY A 84 -14.58 -6.25 1.84
N LEU A 85 -13.48 -5.98 2.56
CA LEU A 85 -13.05 -6.81 3.70
C LEU A 85 -13.66 -6.40 5.06
N GLY A 86 -14.50 -5.35 5.08
CA GLY A 86 -15.19 -4.90 6.29
C GLY A 86 -14.30 -4.18 7.31
N CYS A 87 -13.12 -3.68 6.91
CA CYS A 87 -12.27 -2.87 7.78
C CYS A 87 -12.87 -1.48 7.97
N LYS A 88 -13.02 -1.02 9.23
CA LYS A 88 -13.68 0.27 9.55
C LYS A 88 -12.74 1.46 9.69
N SER A 89 -11.45 1.21 9.95
CA SER A 89 -10.48 2.26 10.28
C SER A 89 -9.35 2.25 9.27
N ASN A 90 -8.30 1.45 9.50
CA ASN A 90 -7.15 1.38 8.61
C ASN A 90 -6.84 -0.08 8.29
N TYR A 91 -6.59 -0.35 7.01
CA TYR A 91 -5.88 -1.56 6.63
C TYR A 91 -4.44 -1.49 7.12
N ILE A 92 -3.94 -2.61 7.62
CA ILE A 92 -2.57 -2.81 8.10
C ILE A 92 -1.84 -3.55 7.02
N VAL A 93 -0.96 -2.86 6.31
CA VAL A 93 -0.17 -3.42 5.21
C VAL A 93 1.17 -3.87 5.78
N ARG A 94 1.38 -5.18 5.82
CA ARG A 94 2.49 -5.82 6.54
C ARG A 94 3.53 -6.34 5.58
N MET A 95 4.78 -5.94 5.78
CA MET A 95 5.92 -6.60 5.16
C MET A 95 6.40 -7.71 6.09
N PRO A 96 6.44 -8.98 5.64
CA PRO A 96 6.88 -10.06 6.51
C PRO A 96 8.39 -9.98 6.79
N MET A 97 8.78 -10.44 7.98
CA MET A 97 10.20 -10.59 8.32
C MET A 97 10.87 -11.67 7.45
N THR A 98 12.16 -11.52 7.20
CA THR A 98 13.02 -12.57 6.67
C THR A 98 13.64 -13.32 7.85
N ILE A 99 13.35 -14.63 7.97
CA ILE A 99 13.77 -15.46 9.13
C ILE A 99 15.29 -15.67 9.14
N GLU A 100 15.88 -15.90 7.96
CA GLU A 100 17.32 -16.10 7.78
C GLU A 100 18.02 -14.74 7.59
N LYS A 101 18.81 -14.29 8.58
CA LYS A 101 19.50 -12.99 8.55
C LYS A 101 20.54 -12.90 7.43
N GLU A 102 21.06 -14.03 7.01
CA GLU A 102 22.09 -14.17 5.97
C GLU A 102 21.55 -13.73 4.60
N LYS A 103 20.21 -13.70 4.42
CA LYS A 103 19.52 -13.15 3.24
C LYS A 103 19.50 -11.62 3.26
N THR A 104 20.70 -11.03 3.33
CA THR A 104 20.91 -9.59 3.43
C THR A 104 20.35 -8.83 2.23
N ALA A 105 20.37 -9.43 1.03
CA ALA A 105 19.78 -8.82 -0.17
C ALA A 105 18.27 -8.64 -0.04
N ASP A 106 17.54 -9.66 0.43
CA ASP A 106 16.09 -9.61 0.62
C ASP A 106 15.70 -8.59 1.69
N ILE A 107 16.44 -8.56 2.80
CA ILE A 107 16.25 -7.59 3.88
C ILE A 107 16.41 -6.16 3.32
N LYS A 108 17.51 -5.91 2.58
CA LYS A 108 17.76 -4.60 1.96
C LYS A 108 16.67 -4.21 0.96
N ALA A 109 16.18 -5.15 0.16
CA ALA A 109 15.09 -4.90 -0.79
C ALA A 109 13.80 -4.49 -0.05
N LYS A 110 13.42 -5.20 1.01
CA LYS A 110 12.26 -4.84 1.84
C LYS A 110 12.44 -3.46 2.49
N GLN A 111 13.60 -3.19 3.06
CA GLN A 111 13.91 -1.88 3.66
C GLN A 111 13.85 -0.76 2.61
N ALA A 112 14.31 -1.00 1.38
CA ALA A 112 14.24 -0.04 0.29
C ALA A 112 12.79 0.30 -0.08
N VAL A 113 11.88 -0.69 -0.09
CA VAL A 113 10.44 -0.43 -0.28
C VAL A 113 9.90 0.49 0.80
N PHE A 114 10.23 0.24 2.07
CA PHE A 114 9.82 1.12 3.17
C PHE A 114 10.33 2.56 2.98
N PHE A 115 11.61 2.73 2.67
CA PHE A 115 12.17 4.08 2.46
C PHE A 115 11.57 4.79 1.24
N ALA A 116 11.24 4.06 0.18
CA ALA A 116 10.55 4.63 -0.97
C ALA A 116 9.15 5.14 -0.57
N ILE A 117 8.39 4.36 0.19
CA ILE A 117 7.06 4.75 0.69
C ILE A 117 7.18 5.95 1.63
N LYS A 118 8.08 5.86 2.62
CA LYS A 118 8.35 6.94 3.57
C LYS A 118 8.66 8.24 2.86
N LYS A 119 9.57 8.21 1.88
CA LYS A 119 9.90 9.37 1.06
C LYS A 119 8.66 9.93 0.38
N ALA A 120 7.90 9.11 -0.34
CA ALA A 120 6.69 9.57 -1.05
C ALA A 120 5.65 10.21 -0.12
N VAL A 121 5.46 9.66 1.08
CA VAL A 121 4.53 10.19 2.08
C VAL A 121 5.05 11.51 2.69
N GLU A 122 6.30 11.54 3.14
CA GLU A 122 6.87 12.71 3.83
C GLU A 122 7.10 13.90 2.90
N THR A 123 7.56 13.65 1.67
CA THR A 123 7.78 14.72 0.68
C THR A 123 6.51 15.12 -0.06
N LYS A 124 5.40 14.36 0.13
CA LYS A 124 4.13 14.54 -0.59
C LYS A 124 4.30 14.55 -2.11
N THR A 125 5.24 13.74 -2.62
CA THR A 125 5.54 13.68 -4.04
C THR A 125 5.74 12.24 -4.51
N GLY A 126 5.17 11.94 -5.69
CA GLY A 126 5.25 10.62 -6.29
C GLY A 126 4.37 9.58 -5.61
N SER A 127 4.54 8.34 -6.03
CA SER A 127 3.86 7.18 -5.46
C SER A 127 4.69 5.92 -5.64
N VAL A 128 4.40 4.92 -4.82
CA VAL A 128 5.07 3.62 -4.82
C VAL A 128 4.05 2.56 -5.17
N ARG A 129 4.17 2.00 -6.39
CA ARG A 129 3.31 0.89 -6.83
C ARG A 129 3.72 -0.40 -6.13
N VAL A 130 2.74 -1.07 -5.53
CA VAL A 130 2.93 -2.33 -4.80
C VAL A 130 1.80 -3.30 -5.12
N VAL A 131 2.09 -4.59 -4.95
CA VAL A 131 1.09 -5.66 -5.01
C VAL A 131 0.79 -6.09 -3.58
N LEU A 132 -0.48 -6.02 -3.18
CA LEU A 132 -0.94 -6.46 -1.87
C LEU A 132 -1.77 -7.73 -1.98
N GLU A 133 -1.53 -8.67 -1.08
CA GLU A 133 -2.34 -9.88 -0.94
C GLU A 133 -3.40 -9.74 0.14
N ILE A 134 -4.57 -10.27 -0.19
CA ILE A 134 -5.71 -10.53 0.68
C ILE A 134 -5.64 -12.00 1.09
N THR A 135 -5.37 -12.24 2.38
CA THR A 135 -5.29 -13.60 2.95
C THR A 135 -6.59 -14.10 3.56
N TYR A 136 -7.56 -13.21 3.81
CA TYR A 136 -8.78 -13.52 4.53
C TYR A 136 -10.00 -12.91 3.83
N ASP A 137 -11.17 -13.51 4.01
CA ASP A 137 -12.43 -12.97 3.49
C ASP A 137 -12.91 -11.75 4.29
N LYS A 138 -12.43 -11.57 5.51
CA LYS A 138 -12.72 -10.43 6.39
C LYS A 138 -11.49 -10.03 7.19
N GLY A 139 -11.36 -8.73 7.47
CA GLY A 139 -10.32 -8.19 8.34
C GLY A 139 -9.56 -7.01 7.74
N CYS A 140 -8.60 -6.49 8.51
CA CYS A 140 -7.83 -5.30 8.13
C CYS A 140 -6.40 -5.62 7.68
N ASN A 141 -5.94 -6.88 7.72
CA ASN A 141 -4.55 -7.20 7.40
C ASN A 141 -4.37 -7.47 5.91
N LEU A 142 -3.40 -6.78 5.32
CA LEU A 142 -2.92 -6.95 3.96
C LEU A 142 -1.42 -7.23 3.99
N PHE A 143 -0.89 -7.91 2.98
CA PHE A 143 0.50 -8.32 2.97
C PHE A 143 1.18 -7.88 1.68
N PHE A 144 2.37 -7.29 1.79
CA PHE A 144 3.17 -6.99 0.61
C PHE A 144 3.56 -8.30 -0.09
N ARG A 145 3.34 -8.33 -1.40
CA ARG A 145 3.84 -9.38 -2.30
C ARG A 145 4.92 -8.87 -3.24
N ASP A 146 4.83 -7.60 -3.63
CA ASP A 146 5.79 -6.96 -4.50
C ASP A 146 5.91 -5.44 -4.27
N GLY A 147 7.03 -4.86 -4.68
CA GLY A 147 7.33 -3.43 -4.61
C GLY A 147 8.39 -3.00 -5.64
N PRO A 148 8.73 -1.70 -5.75
CA PRO A 148 9.65 -1.23 -6.78
C PRO A 148 11.02 -1.87 -6.64
N GLY A 149 11.47 -2.59 -7.67
CA GLY A 149 12.78 -3.23 -7.71
C GLY A 149 12.85 -4.64 -7.11
N SER A 150 11.76 -5.19 -6.59
CA SER A 150 11.66 -6.62 -6.28
C SER A 150 10.82 -7.34 -7.32
N ARG A 151 11.02 -8.65 -7.45
CA ARG A 151 10.02 -9.57 -7.99
C ARG A 151 9.88 -10.67 -6.96
N TYR A 152 8.64 -10.88 -6.49
CA TYR A 152 8.24 -12.00 -5.65
C TYR A 152 8.95 -12.07 -4.28
N ILE A 153 8.34 -11.49 -3.25
CA ILE A 153 8.68 -11.87 -1.87
C ILE A 153 8.20 -13.32 -1.70
N ASP A 154 9.15 -14.26 -1.62
CA ASP A 154 8.84 -15.66 -1.39
C ASP A 154 7.99 -15.79 -0.12
N TYR A 155 6.88 -16.51 -0.32
CA TYR A 155 5.83 -16.82 0.62
C TYR A 155 6.34 -17.03 2.06
N VAL A 156 5.98 -16.13 3.00
CA VAL A 156 5.82 -16.60 4.38
C VAL A 156 4.59 -17.50 4.38
N GLY A 157 4.79 -18.73 4.81
CA GLY A 157 3.81 -19.82 4.90
C GLY A 157 2.41 -19.40 5.37
N PRO A 158 1.40 -20.29 5.27
CA PRO A 158 0.13 -20.05 5.97
C PRO A 158 0.45 -19.68 7.41
N ILE A 159 -0.07 -18.53 7.88
CA ILE A 159 -0.09 -18.23 9.31
C ILE A 159 -0.79 -19.43 9.91
N LYS A 160 -0.05 -20.32 10.60
CA LYS A 160 -0.64 -21.48 11.26
C LYS A 160 -1.76 -20.94 12.12
N GLN A 161 -3.00 -21.15 11.69
CA GLN A 161 -4.13 -21.01 12.60
C GLN A 161 -3.83 -22.03 13.69
N LYS A 162 -3.58 -21.55 14.91
CA LYS A 162 -3.61 -22.43 16.08
C LYS A 162 -5.00 -23.07 16.05
N ARG A 163 -5.06 -24.37 15.75
CA ARG A 163 -6.19 -25.21 16.10
C ARG A 163 -6.22 -25.34 17.61
#